data_AF-A0A6M1PMT4-F1
#
_entry.id   AF-A0A6M1PMT4-F1
#
_cell.length_a   1.000
_cell.length_b   1.000
_cell.length_c   1.000
_cell.angle_alpha   90.00
_cell.angle_beta   90.00
_cell.angle_gamma   90.00
#
_symmetry.space_group_name_H-M   'P 1'
#
loop_
_entity.id
_entity.type
_entity.pdbx_description
1 polymer ?
#
loop_
_entity_poly.entity_id
_entity_poly.type
_entity_poly.pdbx_seq_one_letter_code
_entity_poly.pdbx_strand_id
1 'polypeptide(L)' 'MKYISIYILSIIIGIGLIIYGRRAKVKASIFLGGVIISIDILVPFLSFIAGFIDGYQAK' A
#
# COMPACT_ATOMS: atom_id res chain seq x y z
N MET A 1 -1.13 -14.39 -11.65
CA MET A 1 -1.09 -15.00 -10.30
C MET A 1 0.14 -14.61 -9.48
N LYS A 2 1.37 -14.64 -10.02
CA LYS A 2 2.60 -14.29 -9.24
C LYS A 2 2.58 -12.88 -8.60
N TYR A 3 1.98 -11.89 -9.26
CA TYR A 3 1.93 -10.51 -8.76
C TYR A 3 1.02 -10.31 -7.54
N ILE A 4 -0.07 -11.08 -7.43
CA ILE A 4 -1.00 -11.01 -6.28
C ILE A 4 -0.31 -11.47 -5.00
N SER A 5 0.54 -12.51 -5.09
CA SER A 5 1.29 -13.02 -3.93
C SER A 5 2.27 -11.99 -3.38
N ILE A 6 2.88 -11.16 -4.23
CA ILE A 6 3.81 -10.10 -3.82
C ILE A 6 3.08 -8.98 -3.09
N TYR A 7 1.91 -8.57 -3.59
CA TYR A 7 1.05 -7.57 -2.93
C TYR A 7 0.54 -8.03 -1.56
N ILE A 8 0.12 -9.30 -1.45
CA ILE A 8 -0.32 -9.82 -0.15
C ILE A 8 0.84 -9.85 0.84
N LEU A 9 2.05 -10.20 0.37
CA LEU A 9 3.24 -10.22 1.22
C LEU A 9 3.65 -8.82 1.69
N SER A 10 3.61 -7.80 0.82
CA SER A 10 3.92 -6.41 1.21
C SER A 10 2.95 -5.88 2.27
N ILE A 11 1.65 -6.16 2.12
CA ILE A 11 0.62 -5.80 3.11
C ILE A 11 0.89 -6.48 4.45
N ILE A 12 1.20 -7.78 4.46
CA ILE A 12 1.51 -8.52 5.70
C ILE A 12 2.74 -7.93 6.39
N ILE A 13 3.79 -7.59 5.63
CA ILE A 13 5.00 -6.97 6.16
C ILE A 13 4.70 -5.58 6.74
N GLY A 14 3.93 -4.75 6.04
CA GLY A 14 3.53 -3.42 6.49
C GLY A 14 2.74 -3.47 7.80
N ILE A 15 1.74 -4.36 7.89
CA ILE A 15 0.95 -4.59 9.12
C ILE A 15 1.85 -5.11 10.24
N GLY A 16 2.72 -6.07 9.95
CA GLY A 16 3.68 -6.63 10.91
C GLY A 16 4.59 -5.56 11.50
N LEU A 17 5.11 -4.65 10.68
CA LEU A 17 5.94 -3.51 11.10
C LEU A 17 5.18 -2.52 11.98
N ILE A 18 3.91 -2.25 11.70
CA ILE A 18 3.06 -1.39 12.53
C ILE A 18 2.82 -2.03 13.90
N ILE A 19 2.46 -3.32 13.92
CA ILE A 19 2.20 -4.06 15.16
C ILE A 19 3.48 -4.14 16.00
N TYR A 20 4.60 -4.51 15.38
CA TYR A 20 5.90 -4.58 16.03
C TYR A 20 6.33 -3.21 16.56
N GLY A 21 6.26 -2.16 15.73
CA GLY A 21 6.60 -0.79 16.12
C GLY A 21 5.74 -0.29 17.27
N ARG A 22 4.44 -0.63 17.30
CA ARG A 22 3.54 -0.29 18.40
C ARG A 22 3.91 -1.02 19.69
N ARG A 23 4.30 -2.30 19.63
CA ARG A 23 4.77 -3.06 20.80
C ARG A 23 6.12 -2.59 21.33
N ALA A 24 7.06 -2.31 20.43
CA ALA A 24 8.41 -1.87 20.78
C ALA A 24 8.50 -0.35 21.08
N LYS A 25 7.38 0.39 20.97
CA LYS A 25 7.32 1.86 21.03
C LYS A 25 8.26 2.57 20.04
N VAL A 26 8.65 1.87 18.97
CA VAL A 26 9.51 2.39 17.91
C VAL A 26 8.64 3.07 16.86
N LYS A 27 8.53 4.39 16.95
CA LYS A 27 7.74 5.21 16.02
C LYS A 27 8.19 5.07 14.56
N ALA A 28 9.48 4.83 14.32
CA ALA A 28 10.04 4.65 12.98
C ALA A 28 9.44 3.43 12.26
N SER A 29 9.26 2.30 12.95
CA SER A 29 8.68 1.09 12.36
C SER A 29 7.19 1.26 12.06
N ILE A 30 6.47 2.01 12.90
CA ILE A 30 5.05 2.35 12.66
C ILE A 30 4.93 3.23 11.41
N PHE A 31 5.81 4.23 11.28
CA PHE A 31 5.83 5.12 10.12
C PHE A 31 6.15 4.35 8.84
N LEU A 32 7.20 3.51 8.85
CA LEU A 32 7.59 2.70 7.70
C LEU A 32 6.48 1.73 7.27
N GLY A 33 5.85 1.03 8.21
CA GLY A 33 4.72 0.15 7.89
C GLY A 33 3.50 0.92 7.36
N GLY A 34 3.25 2.11 7.88
CA GLY A 34 2.20 3.00 7.37
C GLY A 34 2.47 3.48 5.93
N VAL A 35 3.72 3.81 5.61
CA VAL A 35 4.14 4.21 4.25
C VAL A 35 3.95 3.05 3.27
N ILE A 36 4.36 1.83 3.64
CA ILE A 36 4.20 0.63 2.79
C ILE A 36 2.71 0.42 2.44
N ILE A 37 1.84 0.41 3.45
CA ILE A 37 0.39 0.23 3.24
C ILE A 37 -0.18 1.38 2.41
N SER A 38 0.28 2.60 2.65
CA SER A 38 -0.20 3.77 1.92
C SER A 38 0.14 3.69 0.44
N ILE A 39 1.35 3.27 0.07
CA ILE A 39 1.77 3.08 -1.33
C ILE A 39 0.96 1.97 -2.00
N ASP A 40 0.76 0.84 -1.30
CA ASP A 40 -0.01 -0.30 -1.82
C ASP A 40 -1.47 0.06 -2.11
N ILE A 41 -2.03 1.05 -1.42
CA ILE A 41 -3.39 1.57 -1.67
C ILE A 41 -3.37 2.71 -2.70
N LEU A 42 -2.39 3.62 -2.63
CA LEU A 42 -2.32 4.79 -3.51
C LEU A 42 -2.06 4.40 -4.97
N VAL A 43 -1.19 3.45 -5.23
CA VAL A 43 -0.84 3.04 -6.60
C VAL A 43 -2.07 2.51 -7.37
N PRO A 44 -2.85 1.54 -6.86
CA PRO A 44 -4.07 1.10 -7.54
C PRO A 44 -5.13 2.19 -7.59
N PHE A 45 -5.22 3.06 -6.59
CA PHE A 45 -6.16 4.19 -6.59
C PHE A 45 -5.83 5.22 -7.67
N LEU A 46 -4.57 5.61 -7.82
CA LEU A 46 -4.11 6.49 -8.89
C LEU A 46 -4.28 5.86 -10.27
N SER A 47 -4.02 4.56 -10.38
CA SER A 47 -4.25 3.81 -11.63
C SER A 47 -5.73 3.77 -12.01
N PHE A 48 -6.62 3.64 -11.01
CA PHE A 48 -8.06 3.73 -11.21
C PHE A 48 -8.50 5.12 -11.68
N ILE A 49 -8.01 6.19 -11.02
CA ILE A 49 -8.31 7.57 -11.42
C ILE A 49 -7.80 7.88 -12.83
N ALA A 50 -6.55 7.50 -13.14
CA ALA A 50 -5.97 7.70 -14.46
C ALA A 50 -6.82 7.00 -15.54
N GLY A 51 -7.18 5.73 -15.33
CA GLY A 51 -8.06 5.00 -16.25
C GLY A 51 -9.45 5.61 -16.37
N PHE A 52 -9.99 6.20 -15.31
CA PHE A 52 -11.27 6.91 -15.34
C PHE A 52 -11.19 8.22 -16.13
N ILE A 53 -10.12 8.99 -15.95
CA ILE A 53 -9.88 10.25 -16.68
C ILE A 53 -9.64 9.98 -18.16
N ASP A 54 -8.82 8.98 -18.50
CA ASP A 54 -8.58 8.57 -19.89
C ASP A 54 -9.87 8.07 -20.56
N GLY A 55 -10.68 7.29 -19.83
CA GLY A 55 -11.99 6.83 -20.31
C GLY A 55 -13.01 7.96 -20.50
N TYR A 56 -12.89 9.06 -19.75
CA TYR A 56 -13.74 10.24 -19.88
C TYR A 56 -13.29 11.14 -21.04
N GLN A 57 -11.98 11.28 -21.28
CA GLN A 57 -11.43 12.05 -22.40
C GLN A 57 -11.58 11.33 -23.75
N ALA A 58 -11.72 10.00 -23.77
CA ALA A 58 -11.94 9.22 -24.98
C ALA A 58 -13.39 9.29 -25.52
N LYS A 59 -14.28 10.09 -24.91
CA LYS A 59 -15.70 10.19 -25.24
C LYS A 59 -16.07 11.62 -25.63
#